data_AF-A0A2N5XA66-F1
#
_entry.id   AF-A0A2N5XA66-F1
#
_cell.length_a   1.000
_cell.length_b   1.000
_cell.length_c   1.000
_cell.angle_alpha   90.00
_cell.angle_beta   90.00
_cell.angle_gamma   90.00
#
_symmetry.space_group_name_H-M   'P 1'
#
loop_
_entity.id
_entity.type
_entity.pdbx_description
1 polymer ?
#
loop_
_entity_poly.entity_id
_entity_poly.type
_entity_poly.pdbx_seq_one_letter_code
_entity_poly.pdbx_strand_id
1 'polypeptide(L)'
;MTDTDLPPRLTRLAFHGPISEDRAARLVDRLARSAPAGVLDIGCGWGELMLRILEAVPGATGLGVDVNADDLARGRRNAAARGLAGRA
;
A
#
# COMPACT_ATOMS: atom_id res chain seq x y z
N MET A 1 6.58 -24.42 -16.67
CA MET A 1 5.49 -23.63 -16.09
C MET A 1 6.14 -22.48 -15.34
N THR A 2 6.12 -21.29 -15.92
CA THR A 2 6.56 -20.08 -15.20
C THR A 2 5.39 -19.61 -14.32
N ASP A 3 5.65 -18.95 -13.19
CA ASP A 3 4.62 -18.48 -12.24
C ASP A 3 3.51 -17.65 -12.92
N THR A 4 3.84 -17.02 -14.07
CA THR A 4 2.95 -16.22 -14.93
C THR A 4 1.79 -16.99 -15.56
N ASP A 5 1.86 -18.34 -15.64
CA ASP A 5 0.79 -19.17 -16.23
C ASP A 5 -0.34 -19.50 -15.23
N LEU A 6 -0.18 -19.14 -13.95
CA LEU A 6 -1.16 -19.40 -12.91
C LEU A 6 -2.18 -18.24 -12.79
N PRO A 7 -3.42 -18.51 -12.32
CA PRO A 7 -4.37 -17.45 -12.02
C PRO A 7 -3.77 -16.44 -11.02
N PRO A 8 -4.06 -15.13 -11.18
CA PRO A 8 -3.52 -14.11 -10.29
C PRO A 8 -3.91 -14.39 -8.84
N ARG A 9 -2.90 -14.39 -7.97
CA ARG A 9 -3.05 -14.72 -6.55
C ARG A 9 -3.59 -13.53 -5.77
N LEU A 10 -4.23 -13.81 -4.63
CA LEU A 10 -4.59 -12.81 -3.60
C LEU A 10 -5.45 -11.63 -4.09
N THR A 11 -6.21 -11.82 -5.18
CA THR A 11 -7.00 -10.77 -5.84
C THR A 11 -8.14 -10.21 -4.98
N ARG A 12 -8.60 -10.96 -3.98
CA ARG A 12 -9.68 -10.57 -3.06
C ARG A 12 -9.19 -9.98 -1.74
N LEU A 13 -7.89 -9.91 -1.53
CA LEU A 13 -7.35 -9.35 -0.28
C LEU A 13 -7.19 -7.84 -0.40
N ALA A 14 -7.56 -7.14 0.68
CA ALA A 14 -7.27 -5.72 0.84
C ALA A 14 -5.79 -5.49 1.15
N PHE A 15 -5.15 -6.37 1.92
CA PHE A 15 -3.73 -6.27 2.30
C PHE A 15 -2.95 -7.52 1.92
N HIS A 16 -1.68 -7.35 1.56
CA HIS A 16 -0.74 -8.45 1.30
C HIS A 16 -0.18 -9.01 2.63
N GLY A 17 -1.07 -9.41 3.54
CA GLY A 17 -0.71 -9.93 4.86
C GLY A 17 -1.89 -9.99 5.84
N PRO A 18 -1.74 -10.71 6.97
CA PRO A 18 -2.79 -10.85 7.97
C PRO A 18 -2.94 -9.57 8.79
N ILE A 19 -3.75 -8.64 8.29
CA ILE A 19 -4.18 -7.44 9.02
C ILE A 19 -5.70 -7.28 8.83
N SER A 20 -6.40 -7.08 9.93
CA SER A 20 -7.83 -6.75 9.88
C SER A 20 -8.03 -5.27 9.58
N GLU A 21 -9.19 -4.94 9.04
CA GLU A 21 -9.60 -3.54 8.80
C GLU A 21 -9.52 -2.69 10.07
N ASP A 22 -10.02 -3.19 11.20
CA ASP A 22 -9.96 -2.46 12.49
C ASP A 22 -8.53 -2.18 12.94
N ARG A 23 -7.61 -3.13 12.71
CA ARG A 23 -6.20 -2.93 13.06
C ARG A 23 -5.55 -1.91 12.14
N ALA A 24 -5.82 -1.99 10.84
CA ALA A 24 -5.32 -1.03 9.86
C ALA A 24 -5.81 0.40 10.19
N ALA A 25 -7.10 0.59 10.48
CA ALA A 25 -7.67 1.88 10.85
C ALA A 25 -6.96 2.48 12.08
N ARG A 26 -6.73 1.70 13.14
CA ARG A 26 -6.01 2.17 14.34
C ARG A 26 -4.55 2.55 14.04
N LEU A 27 -3.88 1.82 13.14
CA LEU A 27 -2.51 2.15 12.75
C LEU A 27 -2.45 3.45 11.97
N VAL A 28 -3.33 3.62 10.97
CA VAL A 28 -3.42 4.84 10.17
C VAL A 28 -3.69 6.05 11.06
N ASP A 29 -4.68 5.96 11.95
CA ASP A 29 -5.04 7.03 12.90
C ASP A 29 -3.87 7.40 13.82
N ARG A 30 -3.15 6.41 14.37
CA ARG A 30 -1.99 6.66 15.22
C ARG A 30 -0.84 7.30 14.48
N LEU A 31 -0.54 6.87 13.26
CA LEU A 31 0.57 7.40 12.46
C LEU A 31 0.24 8.77 11.87
N ALA A 32 -1.01 9.01 11.47
CA ALA A 32 -1.42 10.31 10.93
C ALA A 32 -1.28 11.43 11.97
N ARG A 33 -1.52 11.13 13.26
CA ARG A 33 -1.31 12.09 14.36
C ARG A 33 0.12 12.61 14.49
N SER A 34 1.13 11.88 14.02
CA SER A 34 2.51 12.38 14.02
C SER A 34 2.82 13.29 12.84
N ALA A 35 1.85 13.53 11.93
CA ALA A 35 2.01 14.33 10.72
C ALA A 35 3.32 14.04 9.96
N PRO A 36 3.58 12.77 9.60
CA PRO A 36 4.84 12.39 8.97
C PRO A 36 5.02 13.10 7.63
N ALA A 37 6.24 13.53 7.33
CA ALA A 37 6.59 14.03 6.00
C ALA A 37 6.78 12.90 4.98
N GLY A 38 7.17 11.70 5.45
CA GLY A 38 7.46 10.54 4.60
C GLY A 38 7.09 9.21 5.26
N VAL A 39 6.71 8.23 4.44
CA VAL A 39 6.39 6.86 4.85
C VAL A 39 7.21 5.88 4.01
N LEU A 40 7.99 5.02 4.67
CA LEU A 40 8.68 3.90 4.04
C LEU A 40 7.95 2.60 4.40
N ASP A 41 7.54 1.84 3.39
CA ASP A 41 6.86 0.55 3.56
C ASP A 41 7.69 -0.57 2.92
N ILE A 42 8.24 -1.46 3.75
CA ILE A 42 9.16 -2.52 3.34
C ILE A 42 8.40 -3.84 3.31
N GLY A 43 8.38 -4.50 2.14
CA GLY A 43 7.48 -5.62 1.88
C GLY A 43 6.05 -5.13 1.72
N CYS A 44 5.86 -4.05 0.95
CA CYS A 44 4.60 -3.33 0.89
C CYS A 44 3.49 -4.11 0.15
N GLY A 45 3.84 -5.14 -0.62
CA GLY A 45 2.95 -5.77 -1.60
C GLY A 45 2.38 -4.71 -2.54
N TRP A 46 1.05 -4.54 -2.53
CA TRP A 46 0.38 -3.48 -3.29
C TRP A 46 0.14 -2.18 -2.50
N GLY A 47 0.84 -1.99 -1.38
CA GLY A 47 0.99 -0.73 -0.66
C GLY A 47 -0.24 -0.25 0.11
N GLU A 48 -1.24 -1.10 0.37
CA GLU A 48 -2.54 -0.67 0.91
C GLU A 48 -2.43 0.18 2.18
N LEU A 49 -1.60 -0.23 3.15
CA LEU A 49 -1.47 0.50 4.42
C LEU A 49 -0.80 1.86 4.22
N MET A 50 0.29 1.91 3.44
CA MET A 50 0.97 3.15 3.09
C MET A 50 0.00 4.12 2.39
N LEU A 51 -0.74 3.66 1.38
CA LEU A 51 -1.69 4.50 0.64
C LEU A 51 -2.75 5.11 1.57
N ARG A 52 -3.28 4.35 2.53
CA ARG A 52 -4.22 4.88 3.54
C ARG A 52 -3.60 5.92 4.47
N ILE A 53 -2.32 5.78 4.82
CA ILE A 53 -1.60 6.81 5.59
C ILE A 53 -1.46 8.08 4.74
N LEU A 54 -1.11 7.95 3.46
CA LEU A 54 -0.99 9.10 2.56
C LEU A 54 -2.35 9.81 2.39
N GLU A 55 -3.45 9.08 2.26
CA GLU A 55 -4.80 9.67 2.25
C GLU A 55 -5.09 10.48 3.52
N ALA A 56 -4.71 9.96 4.69
CA ALA A 56 -4.89 10.63 5.97
C ALA A 56 -3.94 11.82 6.19
N VAL A 57 -2.81 11.88 5.47
CA VAL A 57 -1.78 12.92 5.62
C VAL A 57 -1.45 13.52 4.23
N PRO A 58 -2.20 14.55 3.78
CA PRO A 58 -2.06 15.10 2.43
C PRO A 58 -0.65 15.59 2.06
N GLY A 59 0.13 16.04 3.05
CA GLY A 59 1.51 16.52 2.86
C GLY A 59 2.58 15.43 2.87
N ALA A 60 2.22 14.17 3.16
CA ALA A 60 3.18 13.07 3.21
C ALA A 60 3.46 12.51 1.81
N THR A 61 4.70 12.03 1.62
CA THR A 61 5.09 11.17 0.49
C THR A 61 5.35 9.73 0.96
N GLY A 62 5.21 8.77 0.07
CA GLY A 62 5.42 7.34 0.32
C GLY A 62 6.50 6.75 -0.58
N LEU A 63 7.20 5.74 -0.06
CA LEU A 63 8.08 4.86 -0.81
C LEU A 63 7.76 3.42 -0.42
N GLY A 64 7.15 2.68 -1.35
CA GLY A 64 6.91 1.24 -1.20
C GLY A 64 8.04 0.43 -1.83
N VAL A 65 8.55 -0.56 -1.11
CA VAL A 65 9.56 -1.51 -1.60
C VAL A 65 9.02 -2.93 -1.45
N ASP A 66 9.02 -3.68 -2.56
CA ASP A 66 8.68 -5.10 -2.57
C ASP A 66 9.53 -5.82 -3.62
N VAL A 67 9.71 -7.13 -3.48
CA VAL A 67 10.41 -7.98 -4.44
C VAL A 67 9.50 -8.42 -5.58
N ASN A 68 8.18 -8.39 -5.40
CA ASN A 68 7.22 -8.82 -6.40
C ASN A 68 6.78 -7.64 -7.29
N ALA A 69 7.20 -7.67 -8.56
CA ALA A 69 6.88 -6.64 -9.53
C ALA A 69 5.36 -6.52 -9.84
N ASP A 70 4.62 -7.62 -9.77
CA ASP A 70 3.17 -7.60 -10.05
C ASP A 70 2.38 -6.92 -8.93
N ASP A 71 2.79 -7.14 -7.68
CA ASP A 71 2.22 -6.45 -6.52
C ASP A 71 2.52 -4.94 -6.58
N LEU A 72 3.74 -4.56 -6.96
CA LEU A 72 4.10 -3.16 -7.19
C LEU A 72 3.28 -2.54 -8.33
N ALA A 73 3.06 -3.27 -9.43
CA ALA A 73 2.22 -2.79 -10.53
C ALA A 73 0.76 -2.59 -10.09
N ARG A 74 0.22 -3.49 -9.25
CA ARG A 74 -1.08 -3.30 -8.60
C ARG A 74 -1.08 -2.07 -7.69
N GLY A 75 -0.05 -1.89 -6.87
CA GLY A 75 0.10 -0.72 -5.99
C GLY A 75 0.09 0.60 -6.76
N ARG A 76 0.83 0.70 -7.87
CA ARG A 76 0.84 1.88 -8.75
C ARG A 76 -0.55 2.19 -9.33
N ARG A 77 -1.29 1.17 -9.76
CA ARG A 77 -2.68 1.34 -10.24
C ARG A 77 -3.61 1.84 -9.12
N ASN A 78 -3.48 1.27 -7.91
CA ASN A 78 -4.26 1.70 -6.76
C ASN A 78 -3.95 3.16 -6.38
N ALA A 79 -2.67 3.54 -6.37
CA ALA A 79 -2.24 4.91 -6.11
C ALA A 79 -2.82 5.87 -7.15
N ALA A 80 -2.75 5.54 -8.43
CA ALA A 80 -3.35 6.35 -9.49
C ALA A 80 -4.86 6.53 -9.32
N ALA A 81 -5.59 5.44 -9.03
CA ALA A 81 -7.04 5.47 -8.81
C ALA A 81 -7.45 6.36 -7.61
N ARG A 82 -6.56 6.53 -6.64
CA ARG A 82 -6.76 7.36 -5.44
C ARG A 82 -6.18 8.78 -5.57
N GLY A 83 -5.62 9.14 -6.73
CA GLY A 83 -4.96 10.45 -6.93
C GLY A 83 -3.64 10.61 -6.17
N LEU A 84 -2.96 9.51 -5.85
CA LEU A 84 -1.73 9.45 -5.07
C LEU A 84 -0.46 9.23 -5.90
N ALA A 85 -0.57 9.04 -7.21
CA ALA A 85 0.55 8.64 -8.08
C ALA A 85 1.77 9.60 -8.05
N GLY A 86 1.58 10.88 -7.71
CA GLY A 86 2.69 11.85 -7.59
C GLY A 86 3.44 11.78 -6.26
N ARG A 87 3.00 10.95 -5.31
CA ARG A 87 3.51 10.91 -3.95
C ARG A 87 3.55 9.51 -3.33
N ALA A 88 3.38 8.45 -4.13
CA ALA A 88 3.37 7.05 -3.70
C ALA A 88 4.14 6.17 -4.68
#